data_AF-A0A5K0V2K1-F1
#
_entry.id   AF-A0A5K0V2K1-F1
#
_cell.length_a   1.000
_cell.length_b   1.000
_cell.length_c   1.000
_cell.angle_alpha   90.00
_cell.angle_beta   90.00
_cell.angle_gamma   90.00
#
_symmetry.space_group_name_H-M   'P 1'
#
loop_
_entity.id
_entity.type
_entity.pdbx_description
1 polymer ?
#
loop_
_entity_poly.entity_id
_entity_poly.type
_entity_poly.pdbx_seq_one_letter_code
_entity_poly.pdbx_strand_id
1 'polypeptide(L)' 'MDSSLPAKSFLFFTLFLFITTTTSVAAATYPGRPSPRPRLPSKDKVTRLRFYWHDVLSGKHPTSVTIVQSP' A
#
# COMPACT_ATOMS: atom_id res chain seq x y z
N MET A 1 -48.87 -34.21 29.95
CA MET A 1 -47.43 -33.94 29.88
C MET A 1 -46.88 -34.73 28.71
N ASP A 2 -46.53 -34.06 27.63
CA ASP A 2 -45.96 -34.68 26.44
C ASP A 2 -44.49 -35.02 26.70
N SER A 3 -44.21 -36.31 26.89
CA SER A 3 -42.86 -36.85 27.14
C SER A 3 -41.86 -36.63 25.97
N SER A 4 -42.29 -35.94 24.91
CA SER A 4 -41.49 -35.63 23.72
C SER A 4 -40.60 -34.38 23.86
N LEU A 5 -40.84 -33.54 24.87
CA LEU A 5 -40.07 -32.32 25.13
C LEU A 5 -38.55 -32.55 25.29
N PRO A 6 -38.06 -33.53 26.07
CA PRO A 6 -36.61 -33.76 26.21
C PRO A 6 -35.98 -34.28 24.92
N ALA A 7 -36.70 -35.11 24.15
CA ALA A 7 -36.21 -35.66 22.88
C ALA A 7 -36.04 -34.56 21.82
N LYS A 8 -36.99 -33.62 21.74
CA LYS A 8 -36.91 -32.45 20.85
C LYS A 8 -35.75 -31.55 21.26
N SER A 9 -35.60 -31.26 22.56
CA SER A 9 -34.50 -30.44 23.08
C SER A 9 -33.13 -31.05 22.79
N PHE A 10 -33.01 -32.38 22.92
CA PHE A 10 -31.79 -33.11 22.57
C PHE A 10 -31.47 -33.04 21.06
N LEU A 11 -32.50 -33.13 20.22
CA LEU A 11 -32.36 -33.00 18.77
C LEU A 11 -31.93 -31.58 18.37
N PHE A 12 -32.51 -30.54 18.99
CA PHE A 12 -32.07 -29.16 18.80
C PHE A 12 -30.63 -28.92 19.27
N PHE A 13 -30.25 -29.49 20.42
CA PHE A 13 -28.90 -29.35 20.98
C PHE A 13 -27.83 -30.00 20.10
N THR A 14 -28.10 -31.21 19.59
CA THR A 14 -27.19 -31.91 18.67
C THR A 14 -27.07 -31.20 17.32
N LEU A 15 -28.17 -30.66 16.78
CA LEU A 15 -28.15 -29.84 15.57
C LEU A 15 -27.33 -28.54 15.77
N PHE A 16 -27.51 -27.87 16.91
CA PHE A 16 -26.74 -26.67 17.26
C PHE A 16 -25.24 -26.95 17.39
N LEU A 17 -24.86 -28.08 18.01
CA LEU A 17 -23.47 -28.49 18.13
C LEU A 17 -22.84 -28.82 16.76
N PHE A 18 -23.62 -29.42 15.85
CA PHE A 18 -23.16 -29.72 14.50
C PHE A 18 -22.94 -28.45 13.65
N ILE A 19 -23.84 -27.48 13.73
CA ILE A 19 -23.71 -26.19 13.03
C ILE A 19 -22.51 -25.39 13.57
N THR A 20 -22.30 -25.36 14.89
CA THR A 20 -21.15 -24.64 15.46
C THR A 20 -19.82 -25.28 15.05
N THR A 21 -19.73 -26.61 14.97
CA THR A 21 -18.49 -27.30 14.56
C THR A 21 -18.13 -27.11 13.08
N THR A 22 -19.11 -26.88 12.20
CA THR A 22 -18.86 -26.66 10.76
C THR A 22 -18.41 -25.24 10.41
N THR A 23 -18.54 -24.28 11.33
CA THR A 23 -18.14 -22.88 11.07
C THR A 23 -16.65 -22.57 11.27
N SER A 24 -15.82 -23.53 11.71
CA SER A 24 -14.37 -23.30 11.91
C SER A 24 -13.46 -23.75 10.76
N VAL A 25 -14.02 -24.18 9.62
CA VAL A 25 -13.20 -24.58 8.45
C VAL A 25 -13.56 -23.76 7.20
N ALA A 26 -13.49 -22.44 7.33
CA ALA A 26 -13.42 -21.53 6.19
C ALA A 26 -12.34 -20.45 6.41
N ALA A 27 -11.16 -20.89 6.85
CA ALA A 27 -9.94 -20.09 6.79
C ALA A 27 -8.79 -20.91 6.17
N ALA A 28 -9.12 -21.84 5.26
CA ALA A 28 -8.12 -22.40 4.36
C ALA A 28 -7.77 -21.32 3.33
N THR A 29 -6.79 -20.50 3.69
CA THR A 29 -5.99 -19.66 2.80
C THR A 29 -5.71 -20.44 1.52
N TYR A 30 -6.33 -20.03 0.40
CA TYR A 30 -6.01 -20.55 -0.92
C TYR A 30 -4.51 -20.36 -1.18
N PRO A 31 -3.70 -21.42 -1.32
CA PRO A 31 -2.28 -21.30 -1.62
C PRO A 31 -2.15 -21.01 -3.12
N GLY A 32 -2.34 -19.76 -3.53
CA GLY A 32 -2.20 -19.46 -4.96
C GLY A 32 -2.65 -18.10 -5.46
N ARG A 33 -3.26 -17.23 -4.65
CA ARG A 33 -3.50 -15.84 -5.07
C ARG A 33 -2.44 -14.95 -4.43
N PRO A 34 -1.42 -14.50 -5.19
CA PRO A 34 -0.61 -13.38 -4.73
C PRO A 34 -1.59 -12.23 -4.45
N SER A 35 -1.59 -11.70 -3.24
CA SER A 35 -2.20 -10.40 -3.00
C SER A 35 -1.60 -9.42 -4.03
N PRO A 36 -2.38 -8.46 -4.56
CA PRO A 36 -1.79 -7.37 -5.33
C PRO A 36 -0.85 -6.64 -4.38
N ARG A 37 0.43 -7.01 -4.38
CA ARG A 37 1.43 -6.26 -3.65
C ARG A 37 1.39 -4.86 -4.25
N PRO A 38 1.23 -3.81 -3.44
CA PRO A 38 1.45 -2.47 -3.93
C PRO A 38 2.83 -2.48 -4.60
N ARG A 39 2.87 -2.19 -5.90
CA ARG A 39 4.15 -1.97 -6.57
C ARG A 39 4.80 -0.83 -5.80
N LEU A 40 5.89 -1.11 -5.08
CA LEU A 40 6.64 -0.05 -4.44
C LEU A 40 6.94 1.00 -5.52
N PRO A 41 6.71 2.30 -5.24
CA PRO A 41 7.10 3.34 -6.18
C PRO A 41 8.56 3.10 -6.57
N SER A 42 8.81 3.03 -7.88
CA SER A 42 10.15 2.83 -8.40
C SER A 42 11.07 3.86 -7.75
N LYS A 43 12.19 3.41 -7.19
CA LYS A 43 13.15 4.28 -6.49
C LYS A 43 13.40 5.55 -7.29
N ASP A 44 13.11 6.70 -6.69
CA ASP A 44 13.25 8.00 -7.34
C ASP A 44 14.69 8.19 -7.84
N LYS A 45 14.84 8.60 -9.11
CA LYS A 45 16.15 8.87 -9.70
C LYS A 45 16.60 10.27 -9.25
N VAL A 46 17.50 10.33 -8.28
CA VAL A 46 18.13 11.58 -7.84
C VAL A 46 19.40 11.83 -8.64
N THR A 47 19.50 13.01 -9.28
CA THR A 47 20.72 13.45 -9.97
C THR A 47 21.38 14.58 -9.17
N ARG A 48 22.64 14.38 -8.75
CA ARG A 48 23.43 15.41 -8.07
C ARG A 48 24.26 16.19 -9.08
N LEU A 49 23.88 17.44 -9.33
CA LEU A 49 24.61 18.34 -10.22
C LEU A 49 25.66 19.15 -9.45
N ARG A 50 26.87 19.26 -10.01
CA ARG A 50 27.91 20.18 -9.56
C ARG A 50 28.54 20.81 -10.80
N PHE A 51 28.41 22.12 -10.92
CA PHE A 51 28.98 22.88 -12.01
C PHE A 51 29.44 24.26 -11.51
N TYR A 52 30.27 24.90 -12.32
CA TYR A 52 30.74 26.27 -12.09
C TYR A 52 30.06 27.18 -13.09
N TRP A 53 29.57 28.31 -12.61
CA TRP A 53 28.94 29.33 -13.44
C TRP A 53 29.96 30.44 -13.73
N HIS A 54 30.09 30.81 -15.01
CA HIS A 54 31.01 31.87 -15.45
C HIS A 54 30.23 33.08 -15.95
N ASP A 55 30.16 34.10 -15.11
CA ASP A 55 29.62 35.42 -15.43
C ASP A 55 30.78 36.39 -15.70
N VAL A 56 30.95 36.80 -16.95
CA VAL A 56 32.10 37.59 -17.42
C VAL A 56 31.60 38.89 -18.04
N LEU A 57 31.78 40.00 -17.32
CA LEU A 57 31.37 41.34 -17.76
C LEU A 57 32.37 42.03 -18.70
N SER A 58 33.62 41.57 -18.74
CA SER A 58 34.72 42.27 -19.43
C SER A 58 35.68 41.33 -20.14
N GLY A 59 36.52 41.89 -21.02
CA GLY A 59 37.47 41.14 -21.85
C GLY A 59 37.00 41.00 -23.30
N LYS A 60 37.78 40.25 -24.10
CA LYS A 60 37.53 40.12 -25.56
C LYS A 60 36.20 39.43 -25.89
N HIS A 61 35.72 38.55 -25.01
CA HIS A 61 34.49 37.78 -25.21
C HIS A 61 33.64 37.73 -23.91
N PRO A 62 32.91 38.82 -23.59
CA PRO A 62 32.06 38.85 -22.41
C PRO A 62 30.86 37.90 -22.54
N THR A 63 30.39 37.35 -21.42
CA THR A 63 29.16 36.54 -21.33
C THR A 63 27.98 37.29 -20.71
N SER A 64 28.21 38.52 -20.24
CA SER A 64 27.19 39.38 -19.63
C SER A 64 27.35 40.85 -20.03
N VAL A 65 26.27 41.63 -19.88
CA VAL A 65 26.20 43.05 -20.25
C VAL A 65 25.47 43.88 -19.19
N THR A 66 25.95 45.09 -18.91
CA THR A 66 25.29 46.05 -18.03
C THR A 66 24.12 46.74 -18.76
N ILE A 67 22.91 46.65 -18.22
CA ILE A 67 21.71 47.23 -18.83
C ILE A 67 21.44 48.66 -18.32
N VAL A 68 21.69 48.91 -17.03
CA VAL A 68 21.48 50.21 -16.39
C VAL A 68 22.70 50.54 -15.53
N GLN A 69 23.13 51.80 -15.55
CA GLN A 69 24.22 52.28 -14.71
C GLN A 69 23.72 52.67 -13.31
N SER A 70 24.58 52.48 -12.31
CA SER A 70 24.28 52.94 -10.93
C SER A 70 24.06 54.46 -10.93
N PRO A 71 23.17 54.99 -10.06
CA PRO A 71 23.03 56.42 -9.81
C PRO A 71 24.36 57.09 -9.43
#